data_AF-A0A931YIW1-F1
#
_entry.id   AF-A0A931YIW1-F1
#
_cell.length_a   1.000
_cell.length_b   1.000
_cell.length_c   1.000
_cell.angle_alpha   90.00
_cell.angle_beta   90.00
_cell.angle_gamma   90.00
#
_symmetry.space_group_name_H-M   'P 1'
#
loop_
_entity.id
_entity.type
_entity.pdbx_description
1 polymer ?
#
loop_
_entity_poly.entity_id
_entity_poly.type
_entity_poly.pdbx_seq_one_letter_code
_entity_poly.pdbx_strand_id
1 'polypeptide(L)'
;KRCAGCFAGARFQLDKLGFDEATLDGFCANPEALALPERERLFVQYALKVATGSADLTPKDFHEMAAHGFSKDEIQAIIAFAAYWVMNMVFTQSTNAALAEE
;
A
#
# COMPACT_ATOMS: atom_id res chain seq x y z
N LYS A 1 2.28 -12.69 5.95
CA LYS A 1 1.99 -11.65 6.97
C LYS A 1 0.72 -10.92 6.56
N ARG A 2 -0.43 -11.20 7.18
CA ARG A 2 -1.70 -10.51 6.89
C ARG A 2 -2.21 -9.90 8.19
N CYS A 3 -2.45 -8.59 8.23
CA CYS A 3 -3.08 -7.93 9.37
C CYS A 3 -4.59 -7.88 9.13
N ALA A 4 -5.36 -8.77 9.75
CA ALA A 4 -6.80 -8.89 9.49
C ALA A 4 -7.56 -7.58 9.81
N GLY A 5 -7.22 -6.92 10.92
CA GLY A 5 -7.83 -5.64 11.31
C GLY A 5 -7.47 -4.50 10.35
N CYS A 6 -6.19 -4.39 9.96
CA CYS A 6 -5.74 -3.39 8.99
C CYS A 6 -6.44 -3.57 7.64
N PHE A 7 -6.59 -4.83 7.21
CA PHE A 7 -7.26 -5.21 5.98
C PHE A 7 -8.75 -4.83 5.98
N ALA A 8 -9.48 -5.27 7.00
CA ALA A 8 -10.92 -4.97 7.12
C ALA A 8 -11.16 -3.46 7.22
N GLY A 9 -10.32 -2.74 7.97
CA GLY A 9 -10.38 -1.29 8.08
C GLY A 9 -10.15 -0.58 6.75
N ALA A 10 -9.10 -0.93 6.01
CA ALA A 10 -8.82 -0.34 4.70
C ALA A 10 -9.94 -0.64 3.69
N ARG A 11 -10.44 -1.88 3.66
CA ARG A 11 -11.54 -2.30 2.79
C ARG A 11 -12.82 -1.50 3.07
N PHE A 12 -13.17 -1.32 4.34
CA PHE A 12 -14.33 -0.52 4.74
C PHE A 12 -14.23 0.95 4.30
N GLN A 13 -13.02 1.53 4.31
CA GLN A 13 -12.84 2.90 3.82
C GLN A 13 -13.00 2.99 2.31
N LEU A 14 -12.47 2.03 1.55
CA LEU A 14 -12.61 1.99 0.10
C LEU A 14 -14.05 1.72 -0.35
N ASP A 15 -14.76 0.85 0.36
CA ASP A 15 -16.21 0.63 0.16
C ASP A 15 -17.00 1.93 0.31
N LYS A 16 -16.72 2.73 1.36
CA LYS A 16 -17.32 4.06 1.54
C LYS A 16 -16.99 5.07 0.45
N LEU A 17 -15.87 4.88 -0.24
CA LEU A 17 -15.48 5.69 -1.40
C LEU A 17 -16.11 5.20 -2.71
N GLY A 18 -16.92 4.12 -2.67
CA GLY A 18 -17.68 3.61 -3.80
C GLY A 18 -16.96 2.55 -4.64
N PHE A 19 -15.89 1.94 -4.12
CA PHE A 19 -15.25 0.79 -4.78
C PHE A 19 -16.11 -0.46 -4.61
N ASP A 20 -16.39 -1.16 -5.71
CA ASP A 20 -17.18 -2.40 -5.66
C ASP A 20 -16.38 -3.59 -5.08
N GLU A 21 -17.11 -4.59 -4.59
CA GLU A 21 -16.54 -5.74 -3.88
C GLU A 21 -15.55 -6.55 -4.74
N ALA A 22 -15.85 -6.72 -6.04
CA ALA A 22 -14.99 -7.47 -6.96
C ALA A 22 -13.67 -6.73 -7.21
N THR A 23 -13.72 -5.41 -7.33
CA THR A 23 -12.54 -4.56 -7.41
C THR A 23 -11.70 -4.67 -6.13
N LEU A 24 -12.33 -4.63 -4.96
CA LEU A 24 -11.66 -4.78 -3.65
C LEU A 24 -10.98 -6.16 -3.49
N ASP A 25 -11.57 -7.23 -4.01
CA ASP A 25 -10.95 -8.56 -4.04
C ASP A 25 -9.77 -8.62 -5.00
N GLY A 26 -9.90 -7.96 -6.16
CA GLY A 26 -8.84 -7.81 -7.15
C GLY A 26 -7.59 -7.14 -6.58
N PHE A 27 -7.75 -6.10 -5.75
CA PHE A 27 -6.64 -5.39 -5.10
C PHE A 27 -5.73 -6.34 -4.28
N CYS A 28 -6.32 -7.41 -3.75
CA CYS A 28 -5.65 -8.31 -2.82
C CYS A 28 -5.05 -9.53 -3.52
N ALA A 29 -5.70 -10.00 -4.59
CA ALA A 29 -5.30 -11.18 -5.33
C ALA A 29 -4.22 -10.86 -6.37
N ASN A 30 -4.40 -9.77 -7.12
CA ASN A 30 -3.47 -9.36 -8.17
C ASN A 30 -3.55 -7.84 -8.40
N PRO A 31 -2.78 -7.03 -7.65
CA PRO A 31 -2.79 -5.58 -7.80
C PRO A 31 -2.32 -5.11 -9.18
N GLU A 32 -1.59 -5.93 -9.95
CA GLU A 32 -1.18 -5.60 -11.32
C GLU A 32 -2.31 -5.79 -12.35
N ALA A 33 -3.31 -6.63 -12.04
CA ALA A 33 -4.47 -6.88 -12.89
C ALA A 33 -5.60 -5.87 -12.71
N LEU A 34 -5.44 -4.90 -11.82
CA LEU A 34 -6.42 -3.84 -11.63
C LEU A 34 -6.48 -2.93 -12.86
N ALA A 35 -7.69 -2.60 -13.29
CA ALA A 35 -7.94 -1.65 -14.37
C ALA A 35 -7.76 -0.19 -13.90
N LEU A 36 -6.61 0.11 -13.29
CA LEU A 36 -6.23 1.46 -12.88
C LEU A 36 -5.64 2.23 -14.06
N PRO A 37 -5.86 3.56 -14.12
CA PRO A 37 -5.08 4.38 -15.05
C PRO A 37 -3.58 4.25 -14.74
N GLU A 38 -2.75 4.51 -15.75
CA GLU A 38 -1.30 4.25 -15.71
C GLU A 38 -0.63 4.89 -14.49
N ARG A 39 -1.01 6.13 -14.17
CA ARG A 39 -0.47 6.89 -13.04
C ARG A 39 -0.79 6.23 -11.70
N GLU A 40 -2.03 5.82 -11.47
CA GLU A 40 -2.47 5.17 -10.24
C GLU A 40 -1.84 3.78 -10.07
N ARG A 41 -1.64 3.07 -11.18
CA ARG A 41 -0.91 1.80 -11.17
C ARG A 41 0.56 1.99 -10.76
N LEU A 42 1.23 3.01 -11.28
CA LEU A 42 2.61 3.36 -10.87
C LEU A 42 2.66 3.75 -9.39
N PHE A 43 1.68 4.51 -8.90
CA PHE A 43 1.53 4.80 -7.47
C PHE A 43 1.46 3.51 -6.64
N VAL A 44 0.61 2.55 -7.02
CA VAL A 44 0.44 1.29 -6.29
C VAL A 44 1.73 0.45 -6.33
N GLN A 45 2.36 0.32 -7.50
CA GLN A 45 3.62 -0.42 -7.65
C GLN A 45 4.74 0.16 -6.79
N TYR A 46 4.89 1.49 -6.81
CA TYR A 46 5.91 2.18 -6.01
C TYR A 46 5.63 2.05 -4.50
N ALA A 47 4.37 2.26 -4.07
CA ALA A 47 3.97 2.06 -2.68
C ALA A 47 4.23 0.62 -2.19
N LEU A 48 3.95 -0.38 -3.03
CA LEU A 48 4.25 -1.78 -2.73
C LEU A 48 5.76 -2.02 -2.63
N LYS A 49 6.57 -1.50 -3.57
CA LYS A 49 8.03 -1.61 -3.51
C LYS A 49 8.59 -1.01 -2.22
N VAL A 50 8.11 0.16 -1.81
CA VAL A 50 8.46 0.76 -0.51
C VAL A 50 8.06 -0.16 0.64
N ALA A 51 6.84 -0.71 0.61
CA ALA A 51 6.32 -1.51 1.71
C ALA A 51 7.02 -2.88 1.87
N THR A 52 7.45 -3.52 0.77
CA THR A 52 7.95 -4.90 0.77
C THR A 52 9.44 -5.03 0.53
N GLY A 53 10.10 -4.00 -0.02
CA GLY A 53 11.50 -4.05 -0.47
C GLY A 53 12.20 -2.70 -0.40
N SER A 54 11.95 -1.91 0.65
CA SER A 54 12.54 -0.57 0.80
C SER A 54 14.08 -0.55 0.76
N ALA A 55 14.74 -1.63 1.14
CA ALA A 55 16.20 -1.78 1.06
C ALA A 55 16.73 -1.78 -0.39
N ASP A 56 15.88 -2.13 -1.36
CA ASP A 56 16.22 -2.22 -2.78
C ASP A 56 15.87 -0.92 -3.55
N LEU A 57 15.41 0.13 -2.84
CA LEU A 57 15.12 1.42 -3.46
C LEU A 57 16.42 2.12 -3.85
N THR A 58 16.43 2.62 -5.07
CA THR A 58 17.55 3.34 -5.67
C THR A 58 17.09 4.71 -6.14
N PRO A 59 18.02 5.68 -6.36
CA PRO A 59 17.67 6.96 -6.98
C PRO A 59 16.92 6.84 -8.30
N LYS A 60 17.13 5.75 -9.06
CA LYS A 60 16.45 5.48 -10.34
C LYS A 60 14.93 5.40 -10.16
N ASP A 61 14.45 4.78 -9.09
CA ASP A 61 13.02 4.62 -8.82
C ASP A 61 12.32 5.98 -8.65
N PHE A 62 13.01 6.94 -8.02
CA PHE A 62 12.49 8.31 -7.85
C PHE A 62 12.49 9.08 -9.17
N HIS A 63 13.52 8.88 -10.01
CA HIS A 63 13.57 9.50 -11.33
C HIS A 63 12.48 8.97 -12.27
N GLU A 64 12.17 7.67 -12.20
CA GLU A 64 11.07 7.06 -12.95
C GLU A 64 9.73 7.68 -12.54
N MET A 65 9.45 7.79 -11.23
CA MET A 65 8.25 8.47 -10.73
C MET A 65 8.17 9.93 -11.22
N ALA A 66 9.27 10.69 -11.13
CA ALA A 66 9.30 12.07 -11.60
C ALA A 66 9.05 12.19 -13.13
N ALA A 67 9.56 11.23 -13.93
CA ALA A 67 9.32 11.19 -15.37
C ALA A 67 7.84 10.98 -15.73
N HIS A 68 7.08 10.32 -14.86
CA HIS A 68 5.62 10.16 -14.98
C HIS A 68 4.82 11.33 -14.34
N GLY A 69 5.48 12.45 -14.05
CA GLY A 69 4.82 13.68 -13.61
C GLY A 69 4.46 13.73 -12.12
N PHE A 70 5.00 12.83 -11.30
CA PHE A 70 4.90 12.96 -9.84
C PHE A 70 5.84 14.05 -9.32
N SER A 71 5.31 14.96 -8.52
CA SER A 71 6.11 15.93 -7.78
C SER A 71 6.90 15.24 -6.65
N LYS A 72 7.96 15.91 -6.17
CA LYS A 72 8.74 15.40 -5.03
C LYS A 72 7.89 15.21 -3.77
N ASP A 73 6.97 16.15 -3.52
CA ASP A 73 6.08 16.11 -2.36
C ASP A 73 5.11 14.93 -2.45
N GLU A 74 4.58 14.64 -3.64
CA GLU A 74 3.76 13.44 -3.86
C GLU A 74 4.56 12.16 -3.63
N ILE A 75 5.78 12.06 -4.15
CA ILE A 75 6.64 10.89 -3.93
C ILE A 75 6.91 10.70 -2.43
N GLN A 76 7.20 11.78 -1.71
CA GLN A 76 7.40 11.74 -0.26
C GLN A 76 6.12 11.31 0.49
N ALA A 77 4.95 11.79 0.06
CA ALA A 77 3.67 11.38 0.62
C ALA A 77 3.40 9.88 0.41
N ILE A 78 3.73 9.33 -0.76
CA ILE A 78 3.61 7.90 -1.06
C ILE A 78 4.50 7.07 -0.12
N ILE A 79 5.76 7.50 0.06
CA ILE A 79 6.70 6.83 0.96
C ILE A 79 6.20 6.85 2.39
N ALA A 80 5.76 8.01 2.88
CA ALA A 80 5.22 8.16 4.21
C ALA A 80 3.99 7.28 4.44
N PHE A 81 3.08 7.25 3.46
CA PHE A 81 1.90 6.39 3.49
C PHE A 81 2.27 4.90 3.58
N ALA A 82 3.14 4.42 2.70
CA ALA A 82 3.56 3.02 2.69
C ALA A 82 4.28 2.63 3.99
N ALA A 83 5.21 3.45 4.47
CA ALA A 83 5.94 3.23 5.70
C ALA A 83 5.01 3.18 6.93
N TYR A 84 4.05 4.11 7.01
CA TYR A 84 3.05 4.12 8.08
C TYR A 84 2.25 2.82 8.13
N TRP A 85 1.76 2.32 6.99
CA TRP A 85 0.98 1.09 6.96
C TRP A 85 1.83 -0.14 7.32
N VAL A 86 3.09 -0.21 6.89
CA VAL A 86 4.01 -1.27 7.32
C VAL A 86 4.20 -1.24 8.83
N MET A 87 4.51 -0.08 9.40
CA MET A 87 4.66 0.08 10.85
C MET A 87 3.38 -0.32 11.59
N ASN A 88 2.22 0.17 11.14
CA ASN A 88 0.93 -0.11 11.76
C ASN A 88 0.58 -1.61 11.70
N MET A 89 0.88 -2.29 10.59
CA MET A 89 0.72 -3.74 10.47
C MET A 89 1.61 -4.50 11.45
N VAL A 90 2.90 -4.15 11.52
CA VAL A 90 3.85 -4.78 12.43
C VAL A 90 3.43 -4.58 13.87
N PHE A 91 3.08 -3.34 14.25
CA PHE A 91 2.59 -3.02 15.58
C PHE A 91 1.34 -3.83 15.93
N THR A 92 0.29 -3.75 15.11
CA THR A 92 -0.98 -4.44 15.37
C THR A 92 -0.79 -5.96 15.49
N GLN A 93 0.01 -6.56 14.61
CA GLN A 93 0.29 -7.99 14.68
C GLN A 93 1.04 -8.37 15.96
N SER A 94 2.03 -7.57 16.34
CA SER A 94 2.84 -7.82 17.54
C SER A 94 2.01 -7.66 18.81
N THR A 95 1.17 -6.63 18.87
CA THR A 95 0.23 -6.40 19.98
C THR A 95 -0.80 -7.51 20.07
N ASN A 96 -1.43 -7.92 18.97
CA ASN A 96 -2.39 -9.01 18.98
C ASN A 96 -1.75 -10.34 19.41
N ALA A 97 -0.52 -10.61 18.98
CA ALA A 97 0.21 -11.81 19.40
C ALA A 97 0.56 -11.75 20.90
N ALA A 98 0.93 -10.58 21.42
CA ALA A 98 1.24 -10.40 22.84
C ALA A 98 0.00 -10.44 23.74
N LEU A 99 -1.16 -10.06 23.23
CA LEU A 99 -2.45 -10.02 23.96
C LEU A 99 -3.30 -11.27 23.74
N ALA A 100 -2.92 -12.17 22.85
CA ALA A 100 -3.56 -13.47 22.73
C ALA A 100 -3.24 -14.26 24.01
N GLU A 101 -4.14 -14.22 24.99
CA GLU A 101 -4.12 -15.15 26.13
C GLU A 101 -4.17 -16.60 25.59
N GLU A 102 -3.44 -17.51 26.25
CA GLU A 102 -3.34 -18.94 25.90
C GLU A 102 -4.71 -19.64 25.73
#